data_AF-A0A9D4BM43-F1
#
_entry.id   AF-A0A9D4BM43-F1
#
_cell.length_a   1.000
_cell.length_b   1.000
_cell.length_c   1.000
_cell.angle_alpha   90.00
_cell.angle_beta   90.00
_cell.angle_gamma   90.00
#
_symmetry.space_group_name_H-M   'P 1'
#
loop_
_entity.id
_entity.type
_entity.pdbx_description
1 polymer ?
#
loop_
_entity_poly.entity_id
_entity_poly.type
_entity_poly.pdbx_seq_one_letter_code
_entity_poly.pdbx_strand_id
1 'polypeptide(L)'
;MNSRFRVIETPRSLVAKFNRRKQRHSATVVEFAADLKVLYDRAHRCRDRQTREEDLVRRFIDGLYDDENKFEVKFNKEPRTVDEAIYHFVNLMQTRNMNRNDTPSIRIENG
;
A
#
# COMPACT_ATOMS: atom_id res chain seq x y z
N MET A 1 -25.57 16.62 24.38
CA MET A 1 -26.39 15.83 23.43
C MET A 1 -25.50 14.79 22.78
N ASN A 2 -25.46 13.56 23.32
CA ASN A 2 -24.66 12.46 22.77
C ASN A 2 -25.44 11.81 21.62
N SER A 3 -25.00 12.07 20.40
CA SER A 3 -25.60 11.50 19.19
C SER A 3 -25.46 9.96 19.20
N ARG A 4 -26.55 9.25 19.48
CA ARG A 4 -26.67 7.76 19.51
C ARG A 4 -26.91 7.14 18.14
N PHE A 5 -26.69 7.88 17.05
CA PHE A 5 -26.88 7.31 15.72
C PHE A 5 -25.67 6.45 15.36
N ARG A 6 -25.87 5.13 15.25
CA ARG A 6 -24.91 4.27 14.55
C ARG A 6 -24.77 4.83 13.14
N VAL A 7 -23.58 5.30 12.78
CA VAL A 7 -23.28 5.69 11.41
C VAL A 7 -23.51 4.46 10.53
N ILE A 8 -24.60 4.47 9.75
CA ILE A 8 -24.89 3.37 8.82
C ILE A 8 -23.83 3.45 7.73
N GLU A 9 -22.92 2.46 7.73
CA GLU A 9 -21.96 2.31 6.64
C GLU A 9 -22.73 1.88 5.38
N THR A 10 -22.94 2.84 4.49
CA THR A 10 -23.48 2.59 3.15
C THR A 10 -22.36 2.18 2.20
N PRO A 11 -22.65 1.46 1.10
CA PRO A 11 -21.66 1.16 0.07
C PRO A 11 -20.92 2.42 -0.41
N ARG A 12 -21.64 3.54 -0.60
CA ARG A 12 -21.07 4.83 -0.98
C ARG A 12 -20.06 5.36 0.04
N SER A 13 -20.36 5.21 1.34
CA SER A 13 -19.44 5.62 2.40
C SER A 13 -18.18 4.74 2.44
N LEU A 14 -18.31 3.45 2.11
CA LEU A 14 -17.18 2.51 2.03
C LEU A 14 -16.29 2.80 0.81
N VAL A 15 -16.88 3.08 -0.35
CA VAL A 15 -16.14 3.56 -1.53
C VAL A 15 -15.37 4.84 -1.20
N ALA A 16 -15.99 5.79 -0.51
CA ALA A 16 -15.31 7.02 -0.09
C ALA A 16 -14.16 6.74 0.88
N LYS A 17 -14.32 5.80 1.82
CA LYS A 17 -13.24 5.35 2.72
C LYS A 17 -12.10 4.69 1.96
N PHE A 18 -12.41 3.79 1.03
CA PHE A 18 -11.44 3.14 0.15
C PHE A 18 -10.62 4.17 -0.64
N ASN A 19 -11.28 5.09 -1.33
CA ASN A 19 -10.65 6.14 -2.13
C ASN A 19 -9.84 7.17 -1.33
N ARG A 20 -10.03 7.23 0.00
CA ARG A 20 -9.27 8.11 0.88
C ARG A 20 -8.21 7.36 1.69
N ARG A 21 -8.20 6.03 1.68
CA ARG A 21 -7.30 5.23 2.50
C ARG A 21 -5.87 5.41 2.02
N LYS A 22 -5.02 5.94 2.91
CA LYS A 22 -3.56 5.96 2.75
C LYS A 22 -2.93 5.04 3.78
N GLN A 23 -1.74 4.53 3.47
CA GLN A 23 -0.90 3.83 4.42
C GLN A 23 -0.61 4.76 5.60
N ARG A 24 -0.73 4.24 6.82
CA ARG A 24 -0.31 4.96 8.02
C ARG A 24 1.18 4.75 8.22
N HIS A 25 1.90 5.74 8.74
CA HIS A 25 3.35 5.61 9.02
C HIS A 25 3.71 4.38 9.86
N SER A 26 2.86 4.00 10.81
CA SER A 26 3.07 2.84 11.68
C SER A 26 2.58 1.52 11.11
N ALA A 27 1.91 1.52 9.96
CA ALA A 27 1.35 0.32 9.35
C ALA A 27 2.30 -0.22 8.29
N THR A 28 2.49 -1.54 8.30
CA THR A 28 3.20 -2.25 7.24
C THR A 28 2.41 -2.20 5.94
N VAL A 29 3.10 -2.41 4.82
CA VAL A 29 2.44 -2.47 3.51
C VAL A 29 1.45 -3.63 3.39
N VAL A 30 1.72 -4.75 4.08
CA VAL A 30 0.85 -5.93 4.10
C VAL A 30 -0.46 -5.61 4.83
N GLU A 31 -0.38 -4.98 6.00
CA GLU A 31 -1.57 -4.54 6.75
C GLU A 31 -2.39 -3.53 5.96
N PHE A 32 -1.74 -2.58 5.29
CA PHE A 32 -2.41 -1.62 4.44
C PHE A 32 -3.16 -2.29 3.28
N ALA A 33 -2.55 -3.26 2.62
CA ALA A 33 -3.19 -4.01 1.54
C ALA A 33 -4.38 -4.86 2.05
N ALA A 34 -4.24 -5.50 3.20
CA ALA A 34 -5.33 -6.26 3.84
C ALA A 34 -6.53 -5.35 4.14
N ASP A 35 -6.29 -4.16 4.70
CA ASP A 35 -7.33 -3.16 4.94
C ASP A 35 -8.03 -2.72 3.65
N LEU A 36 -7.28 -2.53 2.56
CA LEU A 36 -7.84 -2.17 1.26
C LEU A 36 -8.73 -3.28 0.70
N LYS A 37 -8.29 -4.54 0.76
CA LYS A 37 -9.08 -5.71 0.33
C LYS A 37 -10.42 -5.77 1.06
N VAL A 38 -10.39 -5.65 2.40
CA VAL A 38 -11.60 -5.67 3.24
C VAL A 38 -12.53 -4.50 2.91
N LEU A 39 -12.01 -3.28 2.74
CA LEU A 39 -12.83 -2.12 2.38
C LEU A 39 -13.46 -2.28 1.00
N TYR A 40 -12.72 -2.80 0.03
CA TYR A 40 -13.19 -3.02 -1.33
C TYR A 40 -14.31 -4.06 -1.37
N ASP A 41 -14.11 -5.22 -0.75
CA ASP A 41 -15.08 -6.32 -0.77
C ASP A 41 -16.40 -5.91 -0.08
N ARG A 42 -16.33 -5.05 0.94
CA ARG A 42 -17.51 -4.47 1.59
C ARG A 42 -18.20 -3.40 0.73
N ALA A 43 -17.43 -2.63 -0.04
CA ALA A 43 -17.94 -1.57 -0.91
C ALA A 43 -18.55 -2.11 -2.22
N HIS A 44 -17.99 -3.20 -2.76
CA HIS A 44 -18.28 -3.74 -4.09
C HIS A 44 -18.60 -5.24 -4.03
N ARG A 45 -19.86 -5.57 -3.75
CA ARG A 45 -20.28 -6.98 -3.55
C ARG A 45 -20.28 -7.84 -4.83
N CYS A 46 -20.39 -7.22 -6.01
CA CYS A 46 -20.59 -7.93 -7.29
C CYS A 46 -19.61 -7.48 -8.38
N ARG A 47 -18.41 -7.00 -8.03
CA ARG A 47 -17.41 -6.65 -9.04
C ARG A 47 -16.73 -7.90 -9.58
N ASP A 48 -16.37 -7.88 -10.86
CA ASP A 48 -15.53 -8.92 -11.45
C ASP A 48 -14.11 -8.89 -10.87
N ARG A 49 -13.46 -10.06 -10.92
CA ARG A 49 -12.12 -10.26 -10.33
C ARG A 49 -11.06 -9.36 -10.96
N GLN A 50 -11.13 -9.14 -12.28
CA GLN A 50 -10.13 -8.35 -12.98
C GLN A 50 -10.19 -6.88 -12.53
N THR A 51 -11.37 -6.27 -12.59
CA THR A 51 -11.57 -4.89 -12.14
C THR A 51 -11.21 -4.72 -10.66
N ARG A 52 -11.52 -5.73 -9.83
CA ARG A 52 -11.12 -5.73 -8.42
C ARG A 52 -9.61 -5.61 -8.26
N GLU A 53 -8.84 -6.43 -8.96
CA GLU A 53 -7.38 -6.38 -8.86
C GLU A 53 -6.80 -5.07 -9.40
N GLU A 54 -7.30 -4.58 -10.54
CA GLU A 54 -6.89 -3.30 -11.12
C GLU A 54 -7.13 -2.12 -10.14
N ASP A 55 -8.32 -2.06 -9.55
CA ASP A 55 -8.68 -1.04 -8.56
C ASP A 55 -7.80 -1.13 -7.30
N LEU A 56 -7.56 -2.36 -6.80
CA LEU A 56 -6.75 -2.59 -5.62
C LEU A 56 -5.28 -2.24 -5.86
N VAL A 57 -4.70 -2.64 -6.98
CA VAL A 57 -3.32 -2.30 -7.36
C VAL A 57 -3.15 -0.80 -7.45
N ARG A 58 -4.03 -0.14 -8.23
CA ARG A 58 -3.99 1.31 -8.39
C ARG A 58 -4.10 2.01 -7.04
N ARG A 59 -5.06 1.60 -6.21
CA ARG A 59 -5.27 2.22 -4.90
C ARG A 59 -4.14 1.96 -3.92
N PHE A 60 -3.59 0.74 -3.91
CA PHE A 60 -2.45 0.38 -3.09
C PHE A 60 -1.28 1.27 -3.43
N ILE A 61 -0.84 1.31 -4.70
CA ILE A 61 0.29 2.12 -5.16
C ILE A 61 0.06 3.61 -4.85
N ASP A 62 -1.11 4.15 -5.18
CA ASP A 62 -1.41 5.56 -4.95
C ASP A 62 -1.41 5.95 -3.46
N GLY A 63 -1.77 5.00 -2.59
CA GLY A 63 -1.90 5.19 -1.15
C GLY A 63 -0.67 4.84 -0.31
N LEU A 64 0.40 4.32 -0.91
CA LEU A 64 1.68 4.06 -0.23
C LEU A 64 2.29 5.35 0.33
N TYR A 65 2.98 5.23 1.46
CA TYR A 65 3.64 6.35 2.11
C TYR A 65 4.97 6.73 1.44
N ASP A 66 5.71 5.74 0.96
CA ASP A 66 7.04 5.93 0.37
C ASP A 66 6.91 6.26 -1.13
N ASP A 67 7.04 7.55 -1.46
CA ASP A 67 6.90 8.04 -2.83
C ASP A 67 7.99 7.52 -3.78
N GLU A 68 9.19 7.22 -3.27
CA GLU A 68 10.31 6.75 -4.09
C GLU A 68 10.09 5.29 -4.52
N ASN A 69 9.79 4.41 -3.55
CA ASN A 69 9.47 3.02 -3.85
C ASN A 69 8.15 2.88 -4.63
N LYS A 70 7.20 3.80 -4.43
CA LYS A 70 5.95 3.88 -5.20
C LYS A 70 6.21 4.11 -6.69
N PHE A 71 7.12 5.04 -7.03
CA PHE A 71 7.47 5.30 -8.43
C PHE A 71 8.08 4.06 -9.09
N GLU A 72 9.03 3.42 -8.41
CA GLU A 72 9.71 2.22 -8.88
C GLU A 72 8.72 1.06 -9.18
N VAL A 73 7.81 0.76 -8.24
CA VAL A 73 6.80 -0.29 -8.43
C VAL A 73 5.83 0.06 -9.57
N LYS A 74 5.40 1.32 -9.64
CA LYS A 74 4.40 1.77 -10.62
C LYS A 74 4.91 1.69 -12.06
N PHE A 75 6.13 2.14 -12.31
CA PHE A 75 6.65 2.32 -13.67
C PHE A 75 7.56 1.21 -14.14
N ASN A 76 8.23 0.48 -13.23
CA ASN A 76 9.24 -0.51 -13.63
C ASN A 76 8.78 -1.96 -13.45
N LYS A 77 7.71 -2.21 -12.69
CA LYS A 77 7.26 -3.57 -12.36
C LYS A 77 5.86 -3.92 -12.86
N GLU A 78 5.01 -2.91 -13.13
CA GLU A 78 3.66 -3.08 -13.71
C GLU A 78 2.85 -4.25 -13.09
N PRO A 79 2.68 -4.29 -11.75
CA PRO A 79 2.01 -5.42 -11.09
C PRO A 79 0.55 -5.53 -11.55
N ARG A 80 0.07 -6.77 -11.75
CA ARG A 80 -1.31 -7.07 -12.16
C ARG A 80 -2.21 -7.39 -10.99
N THR A 81 -1.63 -7.80 -9.87
CA THR A 81 -2.36 -8.10 -8.63
C THR A 81 -1.77 -7.33 -7.47
N VAL A 82 -2.59 -7.10 -6.45
CA VAL A 82 -2.10 -6.41 -5.24
C VAL A 82 -1.02 -7.21 -4.53
N ASP A 83 -1.05 -8.54 -4.62
CA ASP A 83 -0.04 -9.42 -4.02
C ASP A 83 1.31 -9.32 -4.73
N GLU A 84 1.32 -9.21 -6.07
CA GLU A 84 2.52 -8.88 -6.84
C GLU A 84 3.09 -7.50 -6.46
N ALA A 85 2.22 -6.50 -6.31
CA ALA A 85 2.63 -5.16 -5.90
C ALA A 85 3.29 -5.17 -4.52
N ILE A 86 2.75 -5.93 -3.55
CA ILE A 86 3.35 -6.12 -2.22
C ILE A 86 4.71 -6.79 -2.36
N TYR A 87 4.81 -7.88 -3.12
CA TYR A 87 6.06 -8.61 -3.32
C TYR A 87 7.17 -7.70 -3.86
N HIS A 88 6.89 -6.95 -4.93
CA HIS A 88 7.86 -6.03 -5.52
C HIS A 88 8.29 -4.94 -4.54
N PHE A 89 7.34 -4.38 -3.79
CA PHE A 89 7.64 -3.33 -2.82
C PHE A 89 8.50 -3.83 -1.66
N VAL A 90 8.16 -4.98 -1.06
CA VAL A 90 8.94 -5.59 0.01
C VAL A 90 10.34 -5.95 -0.46
N ASN A 91 10.46 -6.52 -1.65
CA ASN A 91 11.76 -6.85 -2.23
C ASN A 91 12.62 -5.61 -2.44
N LEU A 92 12.06 -4.52 -2.98
CA LEU A 92 12.77 -3.24 -3.15
C LEU A 92 13.27 -2.65 -1.82
N MET A 93 12.43 -2.67 -0.79
CA MET A 93 12.84 -2.21 0.55
C MET A 93 13.99 -3.03 1.10
N GLN A 94 13.95 -4.35 0.94
CA GLN A 94 15.02 -5.25 1.40
C GLN A 94 16.33 -5.00 0.65
N THR A 95 16.29 -4.94 -0.69
CA THR A 95 17.49 -4.67 -1.52
C THR A 95 18.11 -3.31 -1.19
N ARG A 96 17.29 -2.27 -0.99
CA ARG A 96 17.79 -0.93 -0.64
C ARG A 96 18.40 -0.87 0.76
N ASN A 97 17.81 -1.59 1.72
CA ASN A 97 18.37 -1.66 3.07
C ASN A 97 19.70 -2.43 3.10
N MET A 98 19.86 -3.47 2.28
CA MET A 98 21.13 -4.18 2.15
C MET A 98 22.23 -3.25 1.59
N ASN A 99 21.94 -2.53 0.50
CA ASN A 99 22.92 -1.62 -0.10
C ASN A 99 23.34 -0.44 0.80
N ARG A 100 22.49 -0.01 1.73
CA ARG A 100 22.85 1.05 2.70
C ARG A 100 23.81 0.59 3.78
N ASN A 101 23.81 -0.70 4.12
CA ASN A 101 24.65 -1.25 5.18
C ASN A 101 26.06 -1.61 4.68
N ASP A 102 26.29 -1.65 3.36
CA ASP A 102 27.57 -1.97 2.73
C ASP A 102 28.43 -0.72 2.42
N THR A 103 28.30 0.36 3.20
CA THR A 103 29.31 1.43 3.14
C THR A 103 30.40 1.09 4.14
N PRO A 104 31.57 0.55 3.74
CA PRO A 104 32.70 0.43 4.66
C PRO A 104 33.04 1.85 5.10
N SER A 105 32.87 2.12 6.39
CA SER A 105 33.43 3.31 7.01
C SER A 105 34.94 3.20 6.87
N ILE A 106 35.49 3.84 5.84
CA ILE A 106 36.94 4.00 5.67
C ILE A 106 37.39 4.86 6.86
N ARG A 107 37.72 4.21 7.97
CA ARG A 107 38.54 4.81 9.02
C ARG A 107 39.92 4.97 8.42
N ILE A 108 40.18 6.17 7.88
CA ILE A 108 41.54 6.61 7.63
C ILE A 108 42.14 6.87 9.02
N GLU A 109 42.81 5.87 9.59
CA GLU A 109 43.70 6.06 10.72
C GLU A 109 44.88 6.91 10.20
N ASN A 110 44.85 8.20 10.51
CA ASN A 110 45.99 9.09 10.37
C ASN A 110 46.72 9.14 11.72
N GLY A 111 48.02 8.83 11.70
CA GLY A 111 48.98 9.24 12.73
C GLY A 111 49.39 8.15 13.69
#